data_AF-A0A670YCX7-F1
#
_entry.id   AF-A0A670YCX7-F1
#
_cell.length_a   1.000
_cell.length_b   1.000
_cell.length_c   1.000
_cell.angle_alpha   90.00
_cell.angle_beta   90.00
_cell.angle_gamma   90.00
#
_symmetry.space_group_name_H-M   'P 1'
#
loop_
_entity.id
_entity.type
_entity.pdbx_description
1 polymer ?
#
loop_
_entity_poly.entity_id
_entity_poly.type
_entity_poly.pdbx_seq_one_letter_code
_entity_poly.pdbx_strand_id
1 'polypeptide(L)' 'MWIKENLLKERPELFVQGESVRPGILVLINDADWELMGNLEYQLQDQDHVVFISTLHGG' A
#
# COMPACT_ATOMS: atom_id res chain seq x y z
N MET A 1 -8.63 -2.10 -8.91
CA MET A 1 -7.99 -2.32 -7.59
C MET A 1 -8.31 -1.09 -6.75
N TRP A 2 -9.17 -1.20 -5.74
CA TRP A 2 -9.79 -0.04 -5.09
C TRP A 2 -8.77 0.97 -4.52
N ILE A 3 -7.68 0.48 -3.92
CA ILE A 3 -6.58 1.32 -3.39
C ILE A 3 -5.93 2.18 -4.48
N LYS A 4 -5.72 1.63 -5.68
CA LYS A 4 -5.15 2.37 -6.82
C LYS A 4 -6.04 3.53 -7.25
N GLU A 5 -7.34 3.32 -7.18
CA GLU A 5 -8.36 4.25 -7.69
C GLU A 5 -8.74 5.32 -6.65
N ASN A 6 -8.57 5.04 -5.35
CA ASN A 6 -9.11 5.91 -4.28
C ASN A 6 -8.05 6.55 -3.38
N LEU A 7 -6.85 5.97 -3.26
CA LEU A 7 -5.83 6.45 -2.30
C LEU A 7 -4.58 7.05 -2.96
N LEU A 8 -4.27 6.67 -4.19
CA LEU A 8 -3.06 7.12 -4.89
C LEU A 8 -3.33 8.42 -5.69
N LYS A 9 -3.07 9.57 -5.07
CA LYS A 9 -3.29 10.89 -5.69
C LYS A 9 -2.22 11.31 -6.68
N GLU A 10 -0.98 10.83 -6.54
CA GLU A 10 0.10 11.11 -7.49
C GLU A 10 0.88 9.82 -7.81
N ARG A 11 0.99 9.52 -9.12
CA ARG A 11 1.81 8.46 -9.72
C ARG A 11 1.59 7.05 -9.14
N PRO A 12 0.37 6.48 -9.24
CA PRO A 12 0.06 5.11 -8.80
C PRO A 12 1.00 4.04 -9.37
N GLU A 13 1.57 4.28 -10.54
CA GLU A 13 2.60 3.44 -11.18
C GLU A 13 3.90 3.32 -10.38
N LEU A 14 4.19 4.24 -9.46
CA LEU A 14 5.34 4.13 -8.56
C LEU A 14 5.11 3.09 -7.45
N PHE A 15 3.85 2.83 -7.12
CA PHE A 15 3.44 2.01 -5.97
C PHE A 15 2.95 0.62 -6.35
N VAL A 16 2.48 0.43 -7.58
CA VAL A 16 1.81 -0.80 -8.02
C VAL A 16 2.57 -1.43 -9.19
N GLN A 17 2.81 -2.74 -9.12
CA GLN A 17 3.36 -3.53 -10.22
C GLN A 17 2.44 -4.72 -10.52
N GLY A 18 1.85 -4.73 -11.72
CA GLY A 18 0.85 -5.74 -12.08
C GLY A 18 -0.40 -5.61 -11.22
N GLU A 19 -0.72 -6.66 -10.48
CA GLU A 19 -1.90 -6.74 -9.60
C GLU A 19 -1.56 -6.57 -8.10
N SER A 20 -0.31 -6.24 -7.76
CA SER A 20 0.14 -6.09 -6.36
C SER A 20 0.98 -4.82 -6.14
N VAL A 21 1.29 -4.55 -4.88
CA VAL A 21 2.22 -3.48 -4.49
C VAL A 21 3.64 -3.84 -4.96
N ARG A 22 4.35 -2.83 -5.47
CA ARG A 22 5.70 -3.00 -6.01
C ARG A 22 6.66 -3.48 -4.91
N PRO A 23 7.55 -4.45 -5.20
CA PRO A 23 8.60 -4.84 -4.24
C PRO A 23 9.43 -3.65 -3.76
N GLY A 24 9.76 -3.63 -2.46
CA GLY A 24 10.46 -2.50 -1.84
C GLY A 24 9.54 -1.38 -1.37
N ILE A 25 8.24 -1.65 -1.21
CA ILE A 25 7.27 -0.76 -0.57
C ILE A 25 6.65 -1.52 0.59
N LEU A 26 6.77 -0.97 1.79
CA LEU A 26 6.06 -1.42 2.98
C LEU A 26 4.71 -0.72 3.06
N VAL A 27 3.69 -1.47 3.45
CA VAL A 27 2.33 -0.94 3.65
C VAL A 27 1.95 -1.15 5.11
N LEU A 28 1.58 -0.06 5.78
CA LEU A 28 1.08 -0.08 7.14
C LEU A 28 -0.38 0.32 7.15
N ILE A 29 -1.17 -0.37 7.97
CA ILE A 29 -2.56 -0.02 8.28
C ILE A 29 -2.64 0.19 9.78
N ASN A 30 -2.95 1.41 10.21
CA ASN A 30 -2.97 1.81 11.63
C ASN A 30 -1.65 1.44 12.35
N ASP A 31 -0.53 1.79 11.71
CA ASP A 31 0.85 1.51 12.15
C ASP A 31 1.24 0.02 12.28
N ALA A 32 0.37 -0.89 11.84
CA ALA A 32 0.63 -2.32 11.79
C ALA A 32 0.97 -2.80 10.38
N ASP A 33 1.87 -3.78 10.27
CA ASP A 33 2.23 -4.40 9.00
C ASP A 33 1.02 -5.14 8.39
N TRP A 34 0.64 -4.76 7.17
CA TRP A 34 -0.52 -5.33 6.48
C TRP A 34 -0.35 -6.82 6.15
N GLU A 35 0.88 -7.35 6.14
CA GLU A 35 1.14 -8.76 5.86
C GLU A 35 0.49 -9.65 6.93
N LEU A 36 0.43 -9.14 8.16
CA LEU A 36 -0.25 -9.78 9.29
C LEU A 36 -1.77 -9.63 9.24
N MET A 37 -2.27 -8.69 8.43
CA MET A 37 -3.68 -8.32 8.31
C MET A 37 -4.37 -8.98 7.10
N GLY A 38 -3.63 -9.79 6.33
CA GLY A 38 -4.15 -10.49 5.15
C GLY A 38 -3.78 -9.85 3.81
N ASN A 39 -2.82 -8.92 3.77
CA ASN A 39 -2.35 -8.26 2.54
C ASN A 39 -3.51 -7.61 1.76
N LEU A 40 -3.64 -7.97 0.48
CA LEU A 40 -4.66 -7.46 -0.44
C LEU A 40 -6.09 -7.89 -0.08
N GLU A 41 -6.25 -8.89 0.78
CA GLU A 41 -7.57 -9.36 1.25
C GLU A 41 -8.12 -8.50 2.40
N TYR A 42 -7.29 -7.62 2.99
CA TYR A 42 -7.75 -6.74 4.05
C TYR A 42 -8.81 -5.77 3.53
N GLN A 43 -9.99 -5.82 4.14
CA GLN A 43 -11.07 -4.88 3.85
C GLN A 43 -10.87 -3.62 4.68
N LEU A 44 -10.53 -2.52 4.00
CA LEU A 44 -10.40 -1.20 4.62
C LEU A 44 -11.69 -0.82 5.36
N GLN A 45 -11.50 -0.30 6.56
CA GLN A 45 -12.56 0.23 7.41
C GLN A 45 -12.56 1.76 7.39
N ASP A 46 -13.67 2.35 7.83
CA ASP A 46 -13.71 3.79 8.03
C ASP A 46 -12.65 4.20 9.07
N GLN A 47 -11.99 5.34 8.84
CA GLN A 47 -10.90 5.88 9.65
C GLN A 47 -9.57 5.10 9.63
N ASP A 48 -9.41 4.07 8.79
CA ASP A 48 -8.10 3.44 8.64
C ASP A 48 -7.06 4.42 8.09
N HIS A 49 -5.90 4.46 8.76
CA HIS A 49 -4.75 5.22 8.30
C HIS A 49 -3.79 4.29 7.55
N VAL A 50 -3.69 4.47 6.23
CA VAL A 50 -2.85 3.66 5.35
C VAL A 50 -1.59 4.43 4.95
N VAL A 51 -0.42 3.85 5.24
CA VAL A 51 0.88 4.45 4.91
C VAL A 51 1.65 3.55 3.96
N PHE A 52 2.19 4.15 2.90
CA PHE A 52 3.11 3.49 1.97
C PHE A 52 4.53 4.04 2.20
N ILE A 53 5.46 3.18 2.57
CA ILE A 53 6.87 3.55 2.78
C ILE A 53 7.70 2.89 1.68
N SER A 54 8.30 3.70 0.81
CA SER A 54 9.31 3.17 -0.11
C SER A 54 10.60 2.90 0.65
N THR A 55 11.01 1.62 0.70
CA THR A 55 12.28 1.22 1.31
C THR A 55 13.43 1.21 0.31
N LEU A 56 13.13 1.45 -0.97
CA LEU A 56 14.12 1.67 -2.02
C LEU A 56 14.80 3.03 -1.84
N HIS A 57 16.02 2.99 -1.30
CA HIS A 57 16.94 4.11 -1.37
C HIS A 57 17.60 4.09 -2.75
N GLY A 58 17.50 5.19 -3.50
CA GLY A 58 18.30 5.38 -4.71
C GLY A 58 19.77 5.40 -4.32
N GLY A 59 20.52 4.37 -4.72
CA GLY A 59 21.96 4.48 -4.84
C GLY A 59 22.34 5.46 -5.95
#